data_AF-A0A3B0VY52-F1
#
_entry.id   AF-A0A3B0VY52-F1
#
_cell.length_a   1.000
_cell.length_b   1.000
_cell.length_c   1.000
_cell.angle_alpha   90.00
_cell.angle_beta   90.00
_cell.angle_gamma   90.00
#
_symmetry.space_group_name_H-M   'P 1'
#
loop_
_entity.id
_entity.type
_entity.pdbx_description
1 polymer ?
#
loop_
_entity_poly.entity_id
_entity_poly.type
_entity_poly.pdbx_seq_one_letter_code
_entity_poly.pdbx_strand_id
1 'polypeptide(L)' 'EITNYGGWANEEGTVWRQYFVADKETADLIPAAATNVWMLQFKPASKVLTYDLKRHDLPRYQAQLKPRT' A
#
# COMPACT_ATOMS: atom_id res chain seq x y z
N GLU A 1 -8.49 -12.45 10.01
CA GLU A 1 -8.54 -11.22 10.83
C GLU A 1 -8.91 -10.07 9.92
N ILE A 2 -9.72 -9.12 10.41
CA ILE A 2 -10.15 -7.94 9.63
C ILE A 2 -9.08 -6.87 9.74
N THR A 3 -8.56 -6.44 8.60
CA THR A 3 -7.45 -5.46 8.54
C THR A 3 -7.91 -4.01 8.37
N ASN A 4 -9.23 -3.78 8.22
CA ASN A 4 -9.83 -2.46 8.01
C ASN A 4 -9.17 -1.70 6.84
N TYR A 5 -9.16 -2.31 5.65
CA TYR A 5 -8.65 -1.83 4.36
C TYR A 5 -7.18 -2.17 4.05
N GLY A 6 -7.02 -3.20 3.19
CA GLY A 6 -5.72 -3.74 2.80
C GLY A 6 -5.27 -4.83 3.76
N GLY A 7 -5.12 -6.05 3.26
CA GLY A 7 -4.75 -7.22 4.04
C GLY A 7 -3.33 -7.17 4.60
N TRP A 8 -2.88 -8.32 5.10
CA TRP A 8 -1.56 -8.44 5.69
C TRP A 8 -0.43 -8.17 4.70
N ALA A 9 0.71 -7.79 5.27
CA ALA A 9 1.97 -7.70 4.56
C ALA A 9 2.29 -9.03 3.85
N ASN A 10 2.65 -8.98 2.56
CA ASN A 10 3.13 -10.15 1.83
C ASN A 10 4.67 -10.29 1.91
N GLU A 11 5.20 -11.40 1.40
CA GLU A 11 6.64 -11.72 1.44
C GLU A 11 7.49 -10.96 0.39
N GLU A 12 6.86 -10.19 -0.51
CA GLU A 12 7.55 -9.43 -1.56
C GLU A 12 8.19 -8.12 -1.04
N GLY A 13 8.03 -7.84 0.24
CA GLY A 13 8.56 -6.67 0.91
C GLY A 13 10.08 -6.69 1.08
N THR A 14 10.58 -5.56 1.58
CA THR A 14 11.96 -5.35 2.01
C THR A 14 11.94 -4.58 3.33
N VAL A 15 13.09 -4.42 3.97
CA VAL A 15 13.22 -3.58 5.18
C VAL A 15 12.71 -2.13 4.99
N TRP A 16 12.68 -1.62 3.75
CA TRP A 16 12.29 -0.24 3.44
C TRP A 16 11.01 -0.10 2.62
N ARG A 17 10.35 -1.22 2.27
CA ARG A 17 9.14 -1.22 1.44
C ARG A 17 8.27 -2.40 1.79
N GLN A 18 6.99 -2.19 2.04
CA GLN A 18 6.04 -3.27 2.25
C GLN A 18 4.80 -3.09 1.40
N TYR A 19 4.24 -4.22 0.95
CA TYR A 19 2.99 -4.30 0.22
C TYR A 19 1.91 -4.96 1.06
N PHE A 20 0.68 -4.47 0.91
CA PHE A 20 -0.53 -4.93 1.58
C PHE A 20 -1.58 -5.16 0.50
N VAL A 21 -1.94 -6.42 0.25
CA VAL A 21 -2.90 -6.82 -0.80
C VAL A 21 -4.30 -6.81 -0.21
N ALA A 22 -5.33 -6.36 -0.94
CA ALA A 22 -6.72 -6.40 -0.46
C ALA A 22 -7.09 -7.79 0.08
N ASP A 23 -7.64 -7.82 1.30
CA ASP A 23 -8.19 -9.04 1.88
C ASP A 23 -9.62 -9.29 1.39
N LYS A 24 -10.17 -10.46 1.77
CA LYS A 24 -11.54 -10.84 1.40
C LYS A 24 -12.57 -9.82 1.88
N GLU A 25 -12.43 -9.30 3.10
CA GLU A 25 -13.35 -8.30 3.65
C GLU A 25 -13.37 -7.03 2.79
N THR A 26 -12.18 -6.55 2.39
CA THR A 26 -12.05 -5.39 1.50
C THR A 26 -12.72 -5.63 0.15
N ALA A 27 -12.56 -6.82 -0.43
CA ALA A 27 -13.18 -7.20 -1.70
C ALA A 27 -14.70 -7.32 -1.59
N ASP A 28 -15.21 -7.85 -0.47
CA ASP A 28 -16.65 -7.99 -0.23
C ASP A 28 -17.31 -6.61 -0.02
N LEU A 29 -16.65 -5.69 0.67
CA LEU A 29 -17.16 -4.33 0.93
C LEU A 29 -17.04 -3.42 -0.31
N ILE A 30 -15.94 -3.51 -1.05
CA ILE A 30 -15.65 -2.69 -2.23
C ILE A 30 -15.14 -3.60 -3.35
N PRO A 31 -16.01 -4.20 -4.17
CA PRO A 31 -15.60 -5.15 -5.22
C PRO A 31 -14.57 -4.59 -6.20
N ALA A 32 -14.66 -3.30 -6.54
CA ALA A 32 -13.69 -2.63 -7.40
C ALA A 32 -12.28 -2.50 -6.77
N ALA A 33 -12.14 -2.72 -5.46
CA ALA A 33 -10.87 -2.70 -4.74
C ALA A 33 -10.26 -4.09 -4.52
N ALA A 34 -10.87 -5.16 -5.04
CA ALA A 34 -10.40 -6.55 -4.82
C ALA A 34 -8.97 -6.81 -5.31
N THR A 35 -8.47 -6.02 -6.27
CA THR A 35 -7.09 -6.08 -6.77
C THR A 35 -6.24 -4.91 -6.31
N ASN A 36 -6.67 -4.18 -5.27
CA ASN A 36 -5.89 -3.09 -4.75
C ASN A 36 -4.62 -3.66 -4.08
N VAL A 37 -3.50 -2.98 -4.33
CA VAL A 37 -2.26 -3.19 -3.59
C VAL A 37 -1.81 -1.84 -3.05
N TRP A 38 -1.74 -1.76 -1.73
CA TRP A 38 -1.17 -0.62 -1.02
C TRP A 38 0.32 -0.88 -0.81
N MET A 39 1.14 0.13 -1.08
CA MET A 39 2.58 0.08 -0.83
C MET A 39 2.98 1.27 0.03
N LEU A 40 3.76 0.97 1.07
CA LEU A 40 4.49 1.96 1.85
C LEU A 40 5.98 1.77 1.60
N GLN A 41 6.68 2.86 1.32
CA GLN A 41 8.14 2.85 1.17
C GLN A 41 8.76 4.03 1.91
N PHE A 42 9.78 3.75 2.72
CA PHE A 42 10.61 4.79 3.31
C PHE A 42 11.97 4.84 2.62
N LYS A 43 12.43 6.03 2.23
CA LYS A 43 13.80 6.26 1.73
C LYS A 43 14.64 6.92 2.83
N PRO A 44 15.56 6.20 3.51
CA PRO A 44 16.27 6.74 4.68
C PRO A 44 17.10 7.99 4.39
N ALA A 45 17.80 8.02 3.25
CA ALA A 45 18.69 9.12 2.90
C ALA A 45 17.94 10.46 2.73
N SER A 46 16.78 10.44 2.08
CA SER A 46 15.94 11.64 1.88
C SER A 46 14.87 11.82 2.95
N LYS A 47 14.71 10.82 3.84
CA LYS A 47 13.64 10.74 4.86
C LYS A 47 12.23 10.92 4.26
N VAL A 48 12.03 10.46 3.02
CA VAL A 48 10.73 10.53 2.35
C VAL A 48 9.97 9.22 2.53
N LEU A 49 8.73 9.32 3.02
CA LEU A 49 7.77 8.22 3.03
C LEU A 49 6.87 8.34 1.80
N THR A 50 6.76 7.28 1.01
CA THR A 50 5.89 7.17 -0.15
C THR A 50 4.74 6.23 0.17
N TYR A 51 3.53 6.66 -0.12
CA TYR A 51 2.34 5.82 -0.20
C TYR A 51 1.96 5.69 -1.67
N ASP A 52 1.80 4.46 -2.15
CA ASP A 52 1.37 4.16 -3.52
C ASP A 52 0.21 3.17 -3.47
N LEU A 53 -0.82 3.44 -4.26
CA LEU A 53 -1.96 2.56 -4.44
C LEU A 53 -2.05 2.18 -5.91
N LYS A 54 -2.03 0.87 -6.17
CA LYS A 54 -2.34 0.29 -7.48
C LYS A 54 -3.68 -0.43 -7.45
N ARG A 55 -4.31 -0.53 -8.62
CA ARG A 55 -5.51 -1.33 -8.87
C ARG A 55 -5.40 -1.94 -10.26
N HIS A 56 -5.68 -3.24 -10.39
CA HIS A 56 -5.46 -3.98 -11.64
C HIS A 56 -4.03 -3.79 -12.16
N ASP A 57 -3.06 -3.75 -11.25
CA ASP A 57 -1.64 -3.44 -11.51
C ASP A 57 -1.36 -2.06 -12.14
N LEU A 58 -2.36 -1.20 -12.24
CA LEU A 58 -2.25 0.17 -12.76
C LEU A 58 -2.18 1.20 -11.62
N PRO A 59 -1.45 2.33 -11.80
CA PRO A 59 -1.41 3.40 -10.81
C PRO A 59 -2.81 3.97 -10.54
N ARG A 60 -3.16 4.14 -9.26
CA ARG A 60 -4.45 4.74 -8.85
C ARG A 60 -4.28 6.02 -8.04
N TYR A 61 -3.28 6.07 -7.17
CA TYR A 61 -2.93 7.24 -6.38
C TYR A 61 -1.51 7.11 -5.81
N GLN A 62 -0.80 8.23 -5.67
CA GLN A 62 0.48 8.27 -4.97
C GLN A 62 0.59 9.56 -4.15
N ALA A 63 1.15 9.45 -2.95
CA ALA A 63 1.50 10.57 -2.10
C ALA A 63 2.90 10.42 -1.52
N GLN A 64 3.55 11.54 -1.24
CA GLN A 64 4.85 11.59 -0.58
C GLN A 64 4.77 12.51 0.63
N LEU A 65 5.09 11.95 1.79
CA LEU A 65 5.37 12.73 3.00
C LEU A 65 6.87 13.03 3.03
N LYS A 66 7.19 14.32 3.01
CA LYS A 66 8.56 14.83 3.01
C LYS A 66 8.86 15.49 4.36
N PRO A 67 10.12 15.47 4.83
CA PRO A 67 10.52 16.23 6.01
C PRO A 67 10.20 17.72 5.82
N ARG A 68 9.87 18.39 6.92
CA ARG A 68 9.82 19.85 6.94
C ARG A 68 11.24 20.38 6.75
N THR A 69 11.40 21.30 5.80
CA THR A 69 12.65 22.06 5.58
C THR A 69 12.93 23.01 6.73
#